data_AF-A0A7V6ZGY5-F1
#
_entry.id   AF-A0A7V6ZGY5-F1
#
_cell.length_a   1.000
_cell.length_b   1.000
_cell.length_c   1.000
_cell.angle_alpha   90.00
_cell.angle_beta   90.00
_cell.angle_gamma   90.00
#
_symmetry.space_group_name_H-M   'P 1'
#
loop_
_entity.id
_entity.type
_entity.pdbx_description
1 polymer ?
#
loop_
_entity_poly.entity_id
_entity_poly.type
_entity_poly.pdbx_seq_one_letter_code
_entity_poly.pdbx_strand_id
1 'polypeptide(L)'
;MNRKSIVACHLLVAGALPALADGAVDKIMTPADKERLAKYGTVRAEAIAEARAGGAPADLAVLDAILVAPQIPFAGLDMTGNWQCRTTKVGGLGALVVYGWFKCKVSDDGSGWLLEKTSGSQRTKGRFYDDTERRLIYLGSFFVSGEAPKPYGSGPESDQVGYAFRTAEGSWRIEMPSPYYESKLDIMEFRR
;
A
#
# COMPACT_ATOMS: atom_id res chain seq x y z
N MET A 1 49.41 46.07 23.26
CA MET A 1 48.71 45.00 24.00
C MET A 1 47.75 44.32 23.02
N ASN A 2 48.23 43.35 22.23
CA ASN A 2 47.45 42.81 21.10
C ASN A 2 46.71 41.52 21.51
N ARG A 3 45.38 41.57 21.54
CA ARG A 3 44.53 40.37 21.63
C ARG A 3 44.36 39.79 20.22
N LYS A 4 44.80 38.54 20.02
CA LYS A 4 44.48 37.74 18.82
C LYS A 4 43.13 37.06 19.05
N SER A 5 42.16 37.31 18.17
CA SER A 5 40.87 36.61 18.20
C SER A 5 41.02 35.23 17.54
N ILE A 6 40.60 34.18 18.22
CA ILE A 6 40.50 32.83 17.67
C ILE A 6 39.06 32.63 17.18
N VAL A 7 38.89 32.35 15.90
CA VAL A 7 37.59 31.98 15.32
C VAL A 7 37.43 30.47 15.44
N ALA A 8 36.48 30.01 16.26
CA ALA A 8 36.12 28.61 16.36
C ALA A 8 35.13 28.25 15.23
N CYS A 9 35.53 27.35 14.34
CA CYS A 9 34.64 26.82 13.30
C CYS A 9 33.84 25.64 13.88
N HIS A 10 32.53 25.82 14.06
CA HIS A 10 31.65 24.75 14.51
C HIS A 10 31.18 23.90 13.32
N LEU A 11 31.71 22.67 13.20
CA LEU A 11 31.12 21.67 12.32
C LEU A 11 29.78 21.20 12.91
N LEU A 12 28.69 21.57 12.23
CA LEU A 12 27.37 20.99 12.46
C LEU A 12 27.33 19.57 11.89
N VAL A 13 27.54 18.57 12.75
CA VAL A 13 27.27 17.17 12.42
C VAL A 13 25.77 16.95 12.48
N ALA A 14 25.13 16.93 11.31
CA ALA A 14 23.73 16.55 11.17
C ALA A 14 23.59 15.04 11.38
N GLY A 15 23.33 14.62 12.62
CA GLY A 15 22.99 13.23 12.91
C GLY A 15 21.62 12.88 12.35
N ALA A 16 21.58 12.04 11.32
CA ALA A 16 20.35 11.38 10.92
C ALA A 16 19.90 10.47 12.06
N LEU A 17 18.82 10.84 12.76
CA LEU A 17 18.20 9.97 13.76
C LEU A 17 17.69 8.71 13.05
N PRO A 18 17.93 7.50 13.60
CA PRO A 18 17.30 6.30 13.07
C PRO A 18 15.79 6.46 13.20
N ALA A 19 15.06 6.27 12.09
CA ALA A 19 13.61 6.18 12.12
C ALA A 19 13.23 4.98 13.00
N LEU A 20 12.76 5.27 14.21
CA LEU A 20 12.31 4.22 15.12
C LEU A 20 11.00 3.63 14.58
N ALA A 21 11.10 2.45 13.98
CA ALA A 21 9.97 1.55 13.86
C ALA A 21 9.56 1.13 15.28
N ASP A 22 8.67 1.92 15.89
CA ASP A 22 8.24 1.82 17.29
C ASP A 22 7.33 0.60 17.60
N GLY A 23 7.07 -0.22 16.57
CA GLY A 23 6.16 -1.35 16.63
C GLY A 23 4.70 -0.96 16.85
N ALA A 24 4.30 0.29 16.60
CA ALA A 24 2.91 0.72 16.74
C ALA A 24 1.99 -0.05 15.78
N VAL A 25 2.40 -0.24 14.53
CA VAL A 25 1.63 -1.03 13.54
C VAL A 25 1.44 -2.48 13.99
N ASP A 26 2.44 -3.09 14.63
CA ASP A 26 2.33 -4.44 15.19
C ASP A 26 1.34 -4.53 16.37
N LYS A 27 1.09 -3.44 17.09
CA LYS A 27 0.08 -3.42 18.17
C LYS A 27 -1.34 -3.21 17.63
N ILE A 28 -1.48 -2.63 16.44
CA ILE A 28 -2.76 -2.35 15.77
C ILE A 28 -3.20 -3.53 14.90
N MET A 29 -2.26 -4.17 14.19
CA MET A 29 -2.52 -5.23 13.22
C MET A 29 -3.08 -6.50 13.89
N THR A 30 -4.18 -7.04 13.34
CA THR A 30 -4.81 -8.26 13.88
C THR A 30 -3.88 -9.48 13.75
N PRO A 31 -4.07 -10.54 14.57
CA PRO A 31 -3.29 -11.77 14.43
C PRO A 31 -3.41 -12.43 13.04
N ALA A 32 -4.61 -12.39 12.44
CA ALA A 32 -4.84 -12.92 11.10
C ALA A 32 -4.10 -12.10 10.03
N ASP A 33 -4.02 -10.78 10.19
CA ASP A 33 -3.38 -9.90 9.21
C ASP A 33 -1.86 -10.00 9.25
N LYS A 34 -1.30 -10.22 10.44
CA LYS A 34 0.11 -10.62 10.60
C LYS A 34 0.42 -11.92 9.85
N GLU A 35 -0.47 -12.91 9.94
CA GLU A 35 -0.31 -14.17 9.21
C GLU A 35 -0.43 -13.98 7.68
N ARG A 36 -1.38 -13.14 7.22
CA ARG A 36 -1.52 -12.76 5.80
C ARG A 36 -0.26 -12.07 5.25
N LEU A 37 0.34 -11.15 6.00
CA LEU A 37 1.60 -10.52 5.62
C LEU A 37 2.79 -11.48 5.68
N ALA A 38 2.87 -12.35 6.69
CA ALA A 38 3.94 -13.36 6.78
C ALA A 38 3.93 -14.34 5.59
N LYS A 39 2.75 -14.65 5.05
CA LYS A 39 2.57 -15.51 3.85
C LYS A 39 2.61 -14.75 2.52
N TYR A 40 2.79 -13.43 2.52
CA TYR A 40 2.69 -12.57 1.34
C TYR A 40 3.46 -13.11 0.11
N GLY A 41 4.73 -13.48 0.29
CA GLY A 41 5.57 -13.95 -0.82
C GLY A 41 5.04 -15.22 -1.49
N THR A 42 4.58 -16.19 -0.68
CA THR A 42 4.00 -17.45 -1.15
C THR A 42 2.66 -17.23 -1.85
N VAL A 43 1.74 -16.51 -1.20
CA VAL A 43 0.41 -16.19 -1.75
C VAL A 43 0.53 -15.44 -3.07
N ARG A 44 1.46 -14.48 -3.15
CA ARG A 44 1.74 -13.71 -4.37
C ARG A 44 2.24 -14.60 -5.50
N ALA A 45 3.15 -15.53 -5.22
CA ALA A 45 3.69 -16.46 -6.22
C ALA A 45 2.60 -17.41 -6.76
N GLU A 46 1.77 -17.98 -5.87
CA GLU A 46 0.63 -18.82 -6.25
C GLU A 46 -0.40 -18.06 -7.10
N ALA A 47 -0.80 -16.86 -6.66
CA ALA A 47 -1.74 -16.01 -7.37
C ALA A 47 -1.28 -15.72 -8.81
N ILE A 48 0.00 -15.33 -8.97
CA ILE A 48 0.59 -15.04 -10.29
C ILE A 48 0.66 -16.31 -11.16
N ALA A 49 0.91 -17.49 -10.57
CA ALA A 49 0.90 -18.75 -11.30
C ALA A 49 -0.51 -19.12 -11.81
N GLU A 50 -1.54 -18.99 -10.97
CA GLU A 50 -2.94 -19.18 -11.38
C GLU A 50 -3.36 -18.19 -12.48
N ALA A 51 -3.01 -16.91 -12.32
CA ALA A 51 -3.26 -15.88 -13.33
C ALA A 51 -2.60 -16.21 -14.67
N ARG A 52 -1.35 -16.68 -14.66
CA ARG A 52 -0.62 -17.10 -15.87
C ARG A 52 -1.17 -18.37 -16.52
N ALA A 53 -1.84 -19.24 -15.75
CA ALA A 53 -2.44 -20.46 -16.26
C ALA A 53 -3.81 -20.26 -16.94
N GLY A 54 -4.58 -19.24 -16.53
CA GLY A 54 -5.96 -19.03 -17.01
C GLY A 54 -6.37 -17.61 -17.40
N GLY A 55 -5.48 -16.62 -17.29
CA GLY A 55 -5.76 -15.22 -17.62
C GLY A 55 -5.83 -14.95 -19.12
N ALA A 56 -6.68 -14.00 -19.53
CA ALA A 56 -6.73 -13.55 -20.92
C ALA A 56 -5.43 -12.80 -21.30
N PRO A 57 -4.92 -12.91 -22.54
CA PRO A 57 -3.66 -12.25 -22.94
C PRO A 57 -3.62 -10.73 -22.71
N ALA A 58 -4.75 -10.04 -22.85
CA ALA A 58 -4.85 -8.60 -22.60
C ALA A 58 -4.69 -8.25 -21.10
N ASP A 59 -5.29 -9.05 -20.21
CA ASP A 59 -5.18 -8.86 -18.77
C ASP A 59 -3.79 -9.27 -18.26
N LEU A 60 -3.19 -10.31 -18.84
CA LEU A 60 -1.81 -10.73 -18.57
C LEU A 60 -0.81 -9.63 -18.92
N ALA A 61 -1.00 -8.91 -20.03
CA ALA A 61 -0.16 -7.77 -20.37
C ALA A 61 -0.26 -6.62 -19.34
N VAL A 62 -1.44 -6.43 -18.73
CA VAL A 62 -1.61 -5.48 -17.61
C VAL A 62 -0.89 -6.00 -16.37
N LEU A 63 -1.06 -7.27 -16.00
CA LEU A 63 -0.38 -7.87 -14.85
C LEU A 63 1.15 -7.80 -15.00
N ASP A 64 1.70 -8.13 -16.16
CA ASP A 64 3.15 -8.09 -16.38
C ASP A 64 3.70 -6.65 -16.28
N ALA A 65 2.97 -5.65 -16.78
CA ALA A 65 3.33 -4.24 -16.60
C ALA A 65 3.37 -3.81 -15.12
N ILE A 66 2.45 -4.33 -14.30
CA ILE A 66 2.48 -4.14 -12.83
C ILE A 66 3.72 -4.83 -12.24
N LEU A 67 3.98 -6.08 -12.61
CA LEU A 67 5.02 -6.91 -12.01
C LEU A 67 6.44 -6.38 -12.28
N VAL A 68 6.68 -5.79 -13.46
CA VAL A 68 7.98 -5.19 -13.81
C VAL A 68 8.17 -3.75 -13.32
N ALA A 69 7.11 -3.08 -12.84
CA ALA A 69 7.22 -1.71 -12.35
C ALA A 69 8.13 -1.66 -11.10
N PRO A 70 9.09 -0.71 -11.05
CA PRO A 70 10.13 -0.70 -10.01
C PRO A 70 9.56 -0.38 -8.62
N GLN A 71 10.33 -0.69 -7.58
CA GLN A 71 10.02 -0.32 -6.20
C GLN A 71 11.06 0.70 -5.73
N ILE A 72 10.65 1.96 -5.67
CA ILE A 72 11.51 3.11 -5.32
C ILE A 72 11.17 3.66 -3.92
N PRO A 73 12.08 4.41 -3.26
CA PRO A 73 11.82 4.96 -1.94
C PRO A 73 10.62 5.92 -1.88
N PHE A 74 9.86 5.88 -0.78
CA PHE A 74 8.76 6.82 -0.53
C PHE A 74 9.23 8.23 -0.18
N ALA A 75 10.52 8.40 0.17
CA ALA A 75 11.11 9.70 0.45
C ALA A 75 10.78 10.75 -0.63
N GLY A 76 10.32 11.93 -0.19
CA GLY A 76 9.94 13.04 -1.07
C GLY A 76 8.65 12.84 -1.87
N LEU A 77 7.89 11.74 -1.68
CA LEU A 77 6.52 11.64 -2.20
C LEU A 77 5.55 12.34 -1.26
N ASP A 78 4.73 13.24 -1.79
CA ASP A 78 3.46 13.59 -1.16
C ASP A 78 2.36 12.72 -1.76
N MET A 79 1.83 11.77 -0.98
CA MET A 79 0.71 10.95 -1.45
C MET A 79 -0.62 11.71 -1.45
N THR A 80 -0.75 12.86 -0.77
CA THR A 80 -2.05 13.54 -0.61
C THR A 80 -2.60 14.10 -1.94
N GLY A 81 -3.93 14.10 -2.05
CA GLY A 81 -4.66 14.57 -3.23
C GLY A 81 -5.58 13.53 -3.85
N ASN A 82 -6.07 13.84 -5.06
CA ASN A 82 -6.95 12.96 -5.82
C ASN A 82 -6.14 11.99 -6.68
N TRP A 83 -6.61 10.76 -6.79
CA TRP A 83 -5.99 9.68 -7.55
C TRP A 83 -7.04 8.95 -8.40
N GLN A 84 -6.63 8.47 -9.57
CA GLN A 84 -7.29 7.31 -10.17
C GLN A 84 -6.77 6.04 -9.51
N CYS A 85 -7.64 5.09 -9.23
CA CYS A 85 -7.29 3.79 -8.67
C CYS A 85 -8.05 2.65 -9.34
N ARG A 86 -7.42 1.49 -9.56
CA ARG A 86 -8.09 0.27 -10.03
C ARG A 86 -7.60 -0.94 -9.27
N THR A 87 -8.38 -2.01 -9.27
CA THR A 87 -8.00 -3.29 -8.65
C THR A 87 -7.83 -4.35 -9.74
N THR A 88 -6.77 -5.13 -9.65
CA THR A 88 -6.57 -6.35 -10.41
C THR A 88 -6.66 -7.52 -9.44
N LYS A 89 -7.64 -8.41 -9.65
CA LYS A 89 -7.82 -9.66 -8.89
C LYS A 89 -6.91 -10.72 -9.51
N VAL A 90 -6.00 -11.30 -8.74
CA VAL A 90 -4.99 -12.24 -9.20
C VAL A 90 -5.17 -13.57 -8.46
N GLY A 91 -5.47 -14.65 -9.19
CA GLY A 91 -5.85 -15.96 -8.63
C GLY A 91 -7.17 -15.96 -7.86
N GLY A 92 -7.68 -17.14 -7.49
CA GLY A 92 -8.95 -17.30 -6.76
C GLY A 92 -10.15 -17.63 -7.65
N LEU A 93 -11.30 -16.96 -7.46
CA LEU A 93 -12.55 -17.26 -8.18
C LEU A 93 -12.44 -17.06 -9.70
N GLY A 94 -11.59 -16.14 -10.13
CA GLY A 94 -11.14 -15.99 -11.51
C GLY A 94 -9.62 -15.99 -11.53
N ALA A 95 -9.02 -16.58 -12.58
CA ALA A 95 -7.56 -16.62 -12.73
C ALA A 95 -6.95 -15.22 -12.71
N LEU A 96 -7.54 -14.28 -13.48
CA LEU A 96 -7.14 -12.88 -13.53
C LEU A 96 -8.34 -12.02 -13.93
N VAL A 97 -8.59 -10.92 -13.22
CA VAL A 97 -9.63 -9.92 -13.58
C VAL A 97 -9.08 -8.52 -13.36
N VAL A 98 -8.99 -7.70 -14.41
CA VAL A 98 -8.57 -6.30 -14.35
C VAL A 98 -9.80 -5.39 -14.35
N TYR A 99 -10.03 -4.66 -13.25
CA TYR A 99 -11.11 -3.67 -13.20
C TYR A 99 -10.72 -2.32 -13.83
N GLY A 100 -11.73 -1.54 -14.20
CA GLY A 100 -11.57 -0.16 -14.67
C GLY A 100 -11.11 0.81 -13.57
N TRP A 101 -10.78 2.04 -13.98
CA TRP A 101 -10.32 3.10 -13.10
C TRP A 101 -11.49 3.78 -12.35
N PHE A 102 -11.30 3.95 -11.05
CA PHE A 102 -12.19 4.61 -10.10
C PHE A 102 -11.51 5.82 -9.45
N LYS A 103 -12.27 6.64 -8.74
CA LYS A 103 -11.78 7.75 -7.92
C LYS A 103 -11.32 7.24 -6.55
N CYS A 104 -10.12 7.65 -6.17
CA CYS A 104 -9.58 7.56 -4.81
C CYS A 104 -9.09 8.93 -4.36
N LYS A 105 -8.97 9.12 -3.04
CA LYS A 105 -8.34 10.28 -2.42
C LYS A 105 -7.39 9.79 -1.34
N VAL A 106 -6.24 10.45 -1.20
CA VAL A 106 -5.39 10.35 -0.02
C VAL A 106 -5.41 11.69 0.70
N SER A 107 -5.53 11.66 2.01
CA SER A 107 -5.39 12.81 2.91
C SER A 107 -4.35 12.52 3.98
N ASP A 108 -3.87 13.56 4.65
CA ASP A 108 -3.09 13.44 5.87
C ASP A 108 -3.81 14.25 6.97
N ASP A 109 -3.93 13.65 8.16
CA ASP A 109 -4.55 14.23 9.35
C ASP A 109 -3.53 14.47 10.48
N GLY A 110 -2.23 14.40 10.17
CA GLY A 110 -1.14 14.45 11.13
C GLY A 110 -0.82 13.10 11.77
N SER A 111 -1.59 12.06 11.47
CA SER A 111 -1.31 10.67 11.86
C SER A 111 -0.88 9.81 10.66
N GLY A 112 -0.34 10.43 9.60
CA GLY A 112 0.09 9.78 8.37
C GLY A 112 -1.02 9.61 7.33
N TRP A 113 -0.68 9.06 6.17
CA TRP A 113 -1.58 9.01 5.02
C TRP A 113 -2.79 8.10 5.23
N LEU A 114 -3.97 8.64 4.92
CA LEU A 114 -5.28 7.98 4.94
C LEU A 114 -5.82 7.90 3.50
N LEU A 115 -5.98 6.68 2.98
CA LEU A 115 -6.63 6.39 1.70
C LEU A 115 -8.14 6.26 1.89
N GLU A 116 -8.91 6.76 0.92
CA GLU A 116 -10.32 6.43 0.71
C GLU A 116 -10.63 6.22 -0.78
N LYS A 117 -11.25 5.08 -1.14
CA LYS A 117 -11.84 4.85 -2.46
C LYS A 117 -13.26 5.42 -2.51
N THR A 118 -13.44 6.51 -3.26
CA THR A 118 -14.66 7.35 -3.21
C THR A 118 -15.70 7.00 -4.28
N SER A 119 -15.41 6.05 -5.17
CA SER A 119 -16.36 5.58 -6.20
C SER A 119 -16.21 4.08 -6.50
N GLY A 120 -17.21 3.48 -7.13
CA GLY A 120 -17.30 2.03 -7.36
C GLY A 120 -18.07 1.33 -6.24
N SER A 121 -18.51 0.10 -6.51
CA SER A 121 -19.32 -0.72 -5.59
C SER A 121 -18.52 -1.18 -4.37
N GLN A 122 -17.41 -1.87 -4.58
CA GLN A 122 -16.46 -2.25 -3.54
C GLN A 122 -15.51 -1.09 -3.24
N ARG A 123 -15.38 -0.73 -1.96
CA ARG A 123 -14.57 0.39 -1.48
C ARG A 123 -13.63 -0.04 -0.36
N THR A 124 -12.64 0.80 -0.12
CA THR A 124 -11.66 0.63 0.96
C THR A 124 -11.32 1.98 1.58
N LYS A 125 -11.11 2.00 2.90
CA LYS A 125 -10.63 3.17 3.65
C LYS A 125 -9.66 2.71 4.73
N GLY A 126 -8.47 3.31 4.79
CA GLY A 126 -7.41 2.80 5.66
C GLY A 126 -6.14 3.65 5.66
N ARG A 127 -5.26 3.38 6.62
CA ARG A 127 -4.08 4.17 6.92
C ARG A 127 -2.80 3.43 6.50
N PHE A 128 -1.79 4.19 6.09
CA PHE A 128 -0.45 3.68 5.83
C PHE A 128 0.46 3.86 7.05
N TYR A 129 1.36 2.91 7.23
CA TYR A 129 2.36 2.87 8.30
C TYR A 129 3.72 2.56 7.69
N ASP A 130 4.78 3.19 8.19
CA ASP A 130 6.15 2.91 7.74
C ASP A 130 6.57 1.48 8.10
N ASP A 131 7.31 0.85 7.19
CA ASP A 131 7.88 -0.50 7.36
C ASP A 131 9.32 -0.56 6.83
N THR A 132 9.55 -0.06 5.61
CA THR A 132 10.90 0.20 5.07
C THR A 132 10.90 1.45 4.20
N GLU A 133 12.08 1.98 3.85
CA GLU A 133 12.20 3.13 2.94
C GLU A 133 11.43 2.99 1.61
N ARG A 134 11.19 1.75 1.16
CA ARG A 134 10.56 1.41 -0.14
C ARG A 134 9.17 0.77 -0.02
N ARG A 135 8.65 0.59 1.20
CA ARG A 135 7.40 -0.14 1.44
C ARG A 135 6.68 0.36 2.70
N LEU A 136 5.37 0.56 2.57
CA LEU A 136 4.48 0.85 3.69
C LEU A 136 3.57 -0.36 3.96
N ILE A 137 3.07 -0.49 5.17
CA ILE A 137 1.95 -1.37 5.50
C ILE A 137 0.66 -0.56 5.37
N TYR A 138 -0.33 -1.12 4.67
CA TYR A 138 -1.69 -0.62 4.62
C TYR A 138 -2.57 -1.43 5.58
N LEU A 139 -3.27 -0.76 6.51
CA LEU A 139 -4.35 -1.34 7.31
C LEU A 139 -5.66 -0.60 6.99
N GLY A 140 -6.70 -1.31 6.56
CA GLY A 140 -7.94 -0.68 6.09
C GLY A 140 -9.19 -1.55 6.22
N SER A 141 -10.33 -0.93 5.99
CA SER A 141 -11.65 -1.56 5.98
C SER A 141 -12.23 -1.58 4.58
N PHE A 142 -12.60 -2.78 4.13
CA PHE A 142 -13.55 -2.99 3.04
C PHE A 142 -14.96 -2.52 3.45
N PHE A 143 -15.71 -2.00 2.48
CA PHE A 143 -17.14 -1.69 2.63
C PHE A 143 -17.82 -1.56 1.25
N VAL A 144 -19.15 -1.69 1.20
CA VAL A 144 -19.92 -1.50 -0.03
C VAL A 144 -20.38 -0.05 -0.16
N SER A 145 -20.49 0.45 -1.39
CA SER A 145 -20.97 1.80 -1.69
C SER A 145 -22.37 2.07 -1.13
N GLY A 146 -22.45 3.03 -0.20
CA GLY A 146 -23.68 3.37 0.53
C GLY A 146 -23.62 2.99 2.01
N GLU A 147 -22.70 2.09 2.38
CA GLU A 147 -22.41 1.74 3.77
C GLU A 147 -21.36 2.67 4.37
N ALA A 148 -21.37 2.78 5.70
CA ALA A 148 -20.28 3.41 6.44
C ALA A 148 -19.11 2.41 6.61
N PRO A 149 -17.85 2.82 6.42
CA PRO A 149 -16.70 1.95 6.68
C PRO A 149 -16.65 1.59 8.17
N LYS A 150 -16.51 0.30 8.47
CA LYS A 150 -16.23 -0.18 9.83
C LYS A 150 -14.81 0.23 10.24
N PRO A 151 -14.50 0.36 11.54
CA PRO A 151 -13.11 0.46 11.99
C PRO A 151 -12.31 -0.78 11.57
N TYR A 152 -11.02 -0.62 11.26
CA TYR A 152 -10.12 -1.76 11.09
C TYR A 152 -10.04 -2.59 12.37
N GLY A 153 -10.02 -3.92 12.24
CA GLY A 153 -10.12 -4.86 13.36
C GLY A 153 -11.57 -5.21 13.74
N SER A 154 -12.55 -4.84 12.91
CA SER A 154 -13.96 -5.19 13.14
C SER A 154 -14.31 -6.62 12.71
N GLY A 155 -13.41 -7.32 12.03
CA GLY A 155 -13.58 -8.72 11.65
C GLY A 155 -13.15 -9.00 10.21
N PRO A 156 -12.95 -10.30 9.86
CA PRO A 156 -12.28 -10.72 8.64
C PRO A 156 -12.98 -10.28 7.34
N GLU A 157 -14.30 -10.05 7.37
CA GLU A 157 -15.07 -9.50 6.24
C GLU A 157 -14.67 -8.06 5.88
N SER A 158 -14.36 -7.22 6.88
CA SER A 158 -13.93 -5.84 6.66
C SER A 158 -12.42 -5.70 6.59
N ASP A 159 -11.68 -6.49 7.36
CA ASP A 159 -10.27 -6.22 7.61
C ASP A 159 -9.41 -6.48 6.36
N GLN A 160 -8.68 -5.46 5.93
CA GLN A 160 -7.76 -5.49 4.80
C GLN A 160 -6.35 -5.10 5.25
N VAL A 161 -5.37 -5.89 4.80
CA VAL A 161 -3.96 -5.64 4.99
C VAL A 161 -3.22 -5.80 3.67
N GLY A 162 -2.18 -5.01 3.45
CA GLY A 162 -1.31 -5.17 2.29
C GLY A 162 -0.04 -4.35 2.38
N TYR A 163 0.84 -4.56 1.40
CA TYR A 163 2.07 -3.76 1.25
C TYR A 163 1.89 -2.73 0.14
N ALA A 164 2.18 -1.46 0.43
CA ALA A 164 2.21 -0.39 -0.55
C ALA A 164 3.62 -0.17 -1.10
N PHE A 165 3.73 0.02 -2.42
CA PHE A 165 4.98 0.23 -3.14
C PHE A 165 4.86 1.46 -4.06
N ARG A 166 5.78 2.41 -3.94
CA ARG A 166 5.92 3.51 -4.90
C ARG A 166 6.57 3.00 -6.18
N THR A 167 5.95 3.27 -7.33
CA THR A 167 6.41 2.80 -8.64
C THR A 167 6.91 3.93 -9.55
N ALA A 168 6.46 5.16 -9.33
CA ALA A 168 7.02 6.37 -9.95
C ALA A 168 6.76 7.61 -9.07
N GLU A 169 6.96 8.81 -9.63
CA GLU A 169 6.52 10.06 -9.01
C GLU A 169 4.99 10.14 -8.91
N GLY A 170 4.29 9.86 -10.01
CA GLY A 170 2.84 9.92 -10.13
C GLY A 170 2.11 8.57 -10.02
N SER A 171 2.76 7.51 -9.54
CA SER A 171 2.12 6.19 -9.41
C SER A 171 2.70 5.31 -8.29
N TRP A 172 1.83 4.45 -7.75
CA TRP A 172 2.10 3.49 -6.68
C TRP A 172 1.05 2.38 -6.71
N ARG A 173 1.22 1.33 -5.90
CA ARG A 173 0.23 0.25 -5.73
C ARG A 173 0.19 -0.29 -4.32
N ILE A 174 -0.90 -0.96 -3.96
CA ILE A 174 -1.02 -1.84 -2.78
C ILE A 174 -1.17 -3.27 -3.27
N GLU A 175 -0.44 -4.21 -2.67
CA GLU A 175 -0.62 -5.65 -2.88
C GLU A 175 -1.16 -6.27 -1.58
N MET A 176 -2.42 -6.73 -1.61
CA MET A 176 -3.17 -7.26 -0.45
C MET A 176 -3.30 -8.79 -0.55
N PRO A 177 -2.51 -9.57 0.21
CA PRO A 177 -2.54 -11.04 0.14
C PRO A 177 -3.73 -11.61 0.89
N SER A 178 -4.36 -12.66 0.33
CA SER A 178 -5.52 -13.35 0.90
C SER A 178 -6.61 -12.40 1.40
N PRO A 179 -7.15 -11.51 0.55
CA PRO A 179 -8.34 -10.74 0.90
C PRO A 179 -9.52 -11.69 1.14
N TYR A 180 -10.50 -11.27 1.93
CA TYR A 180 -11.65 -12.12 2.25
C TYR A 180 -12.51 -12.45 1.01
N TYR A 181 -12.54 -11.56 0.02
CA TYR A 181 -13.40 -11.68 -1.16
C TYR A 181 -12.62 -11.95 -2.46
N GLU A 182 -13.14 -12.90 -3.23
CA GLU A 182 -12.91 -13.15 -4.66
C GLU A 182 -11.52 -13.67 -5.09
N SER A 183 -10.42 -13.23 -4.48
CA SER A 183 -9.07 -13.47 -5.02
C SER A 183 -8.08 -14.08 -4.04
N LYS A 184 -6.94 -14.56 -4.56
CA LYS A 184 -5.76 -14.84 -3.74
C LYS A 184 -4.94 -13.58 -3.44
N LEU A 185 -4.90 -12.64 -4.38
CA LEU A 185 -4.16 -11.39 -4.25
C LEU A 185 -4.95 -10.27 -4.95
N ASP A 186 -5.24 -9.19 -4.22
CA ASP A 186 -5.69 -7.93 -4.81
C ASP A 186 -4.48 -7.01 -5.03
N ILE A 187 -4.24 -6.62 -6.28
CA ILE A 187 -3.30 -5.54 -6.58
C ILE A 187 -4.10 -4.28 -6.91
N MET A 188 -4.02 -3.27 -6.05
CA MET A 188 -4.68 -1.98 -6.25
C MET A 188 -3.67 -0.94 -6.74
N GLU A 189 -3.75 -0.57 -8.02
CA GLU A 189 -2.88 0.45 -8.64
C GLU A 189 -3.44 1.85 -8.47
N PHE A 190 -2.56 2.85 -8.40
CA PHE A 190 -2.88 4.26 -8.30
C PHE A 190 -2.06 5.09 -9.27
N ARG A 191 -2.70 6.08 -9.90
CA ARG A 191 -2.05 7.09 -10.75
C ARG A 191 -2.72 8.47 -10.64
N ARG A 192 -1.99 9.53 -10.99
CA ARG A 192 -2.55 10.86 -11.23
C ARG A 192 -2.85 11.08 -12.71
#